data_AF-A0A2G9RAM1-F1
#
_entry.id   AF-A0A2G9RAM1-F1
#
_cell.length_a   1.000
_cell.length_b   1.000
_cell.length_c   1.000
_cell.angle_alpha   90.00
_cell.angle_beta   90.00
_cell.angle_gamma   90.00
#
_symmetry.space_group_name_H-M   'P 1'
#
loop_
_entity.id
_entity.type
_entity.pdbx_description
1 polymer ?
#
loop_
_entity_poly.entity_id
_entity_poly.type
_entity_poly.pdbx_seq_one_letter_code
_entity_poly.pdbx_strand_id
1 'polypeptide(L)'
;MVEVNFLCVHKKLRSKRVAPVLIREITRRVNLEGIFQAVYTAGVVLPKPVSTCRYWHRSLNPRKLVEVKFSHLSRNMTLQRTMKLYRLPDVRFIIV
;
A
#
# COMPACT_ATOMS: atom_id res chain seq x y z
N MET A 1 -1.06 -22.33 6.17
CA MET A 1 -0.38 -21.00 6.25
C MET A 1 -1.46 -19.93 6.29
N VAL A 2 -1.32 -18.89 7.12
CA VAL A 2 -2.32 -17.81 7.26
C VAL A 2 -1.78 -16.49 6.71
N GLU A 3 -2.63 -15.71 6.03
CA GLU A 3 -2.32 -14.33 5.67
C GLU A 3 -2.79 -13.37 6.77
N VAL A 4 -1.90 -12.53 7.28
CA VAL A 4 -2.21 -11.52 8.30
C VAL A 4 -2.25 -10.14 7.66
N ASN A 5 -3.41 -9.48 7.77
CA ASN A 5 -3.63 -8.14 7.23
C ASN A 5 -4.41 -7.26 8.23
N PHE A 6 -4.47 -5.94 7.98
CA PHE A 6 -5.26 -4.96 8.72
C PHE A 6 -4.92 -4.77 10.21
N LEU A 7 -3.68 -5.02 10.63
CA LEU A 7 -3.23 -4.66 11.97
C LEU A 7 -3.32 -3.14 12.18
N CYS A 8 -4.20 -2.70 13.08
CA CYS A 8 -4.40 -1.28 13.39
C CYS A 8 -4.53 -1.07 14.90
N VAL A 9 -3.88 -0.02 15.40
CA VAL A 9 -4.02 0.44 16.78
C VAL A 9 -4.53 1.87 16.78
N HIS A 10 -5.52 2.13 17.64
CA HIS A 10 -6.10 3.45 17.84
C HIS A 10 -5.03 4.50 18.13
N LYS A 11 -5.15 5.70 17.54
CA LYS A 11 -4.09 6.73 17.58
C LYS A 11 -3.61 7.06 19.00
N LYS A 12 -4.54 7.15 19.96
CA LYS A 12 -4.26 7.44 21.38
C LYS A 12 -3.56 6.31 22.16
N LEU A 13 -3.55 5.09 21.62
CA LEU A 13 -2.96 3.91 22.27
C LEU A 13 -1.62 3.49 21.65
N ARG A 14 -1.13 4.26 20.66
CA ARG A 14 0.21 4.10 20.13
C ARG A 14 1.21 4.33 21.27
N SER A 15 2.32 3.59 21.27
CA SER A 15 3.33 3.55 22.35
C SER A 15 2.96 2.77 23.62
N LYS A 16 1.73 2.25 23.77
CA LYS A 16 1.35 1.39 24.92
C LYS A 16 1.63 -0.11 24.71
N ARG A 17 2.45 -0.49 23.73
CA ARG A 17 2.78 -1.89 23.38
C ARG A 17 1.56 -2.80 23.14
N VAL A 18 0.46 -2.24 22.62
CA VAL A 18 -0.76 -3.01 22.28
C VAL A 18 -0.55 -3.93 21.08
N ALA A 19 0.18 -3.48 20.04
CA ALA A 19 0.40 -4.29 18.84
C ALA A 19 1.06 -5.66 19.11
N PRO A 20 2.12 -5.77 19.94
CA PRO A 20 2.66 -7.07 20.37
C PRO A 20 1.67 -7.99 21.08
N VAL A 21 0.67 -7.46 21.78
CA VAL A 21 -0.38 -8.26 22.42
C VAL A 21 -1.33 -8.83 21.37
N LEU A 22 -1.76 -8.00 20.41
CA LEU A 22 -2.62 -8.42 19.31
C LEU A 22 -1.95 -9.49 18.44
N ILE A 23 -0.66 -9.32 18.15
CA ILE A 23 0.13 -10.30 17.38
C ILE A 23 0.19 -11.64 18.13
N ARG A 24 0.44 -11.63 19.44
CA ARG A 24 0.46 -12.87 20.24
C ARG A 24 -0.89 -13.58 20.27
N GLU A 25 -1.98 -12.82 20.38
CA GLU A 25 -3.32 -13.41 20.42
C GLU A 25 -3.72 -14.03 19.06
N ILE A 26 -3.41 -13.37 17.93
CA ILE A 26 -3.66 -13.98 16.63
C ILE A 26 -2.78 -15.20 16.39
N THR A 27 -1.50 -15.18 16.78
CA THR A 27 -0.63 -16.36 16.72
C THR A 27 -1.20 -17.51 17.56
N ARG A 28 -1.72 -17.23 18.78
CA ARG A 28 -2.35 -18.26 19.63
C ARG A 28 -3.55 -18.89 18.94
N ARG A 29 -4.44 -18.09 18.34
CA ARG A 29 -5.62 -18.60 17.62
C ARG A 29 -5.24 -19.44 16.40
N VAL A 30 -4.28 -18.97 15.61
CA VAL A 30 -3.80 -19.66 14.41
C VAL A 30 -3.13 -20.99 14.77
N ASN A 31 -2.38 -21.04 15.87
CA ASN A 31 -1.76 -22.27 16.36
C ASN A 31 -2.79 -23.31 16.85
N LEU A 32 -3.92 -22.89 17.42
CA LEU A 32 -4.99 -23.80 17.84
C LEU A 32 -5.65 -24.51 16.66
N GLU A 33 -5.67 -23.86 15.49
CA GLU A 33 -6.12 -24.45 14.21
C GLU A 33 -5.03 -25.33 13.56
N GLY A 34 -3.91 -25.59 14.24
CA GLY A 34 -2.81 -26.42 13.74
C GLY A 34 -1.94 -25.75 12.67
N ILE A 35 -2.05 -24.42 12.50
CA ILE A 35 -1.26 -23.68 11.52
C ILE A 35 -0.14 -22.92 12.26
N PHE A 36 1.10 -23.06 11.79
CA PHE A 36 2.28 -22.48 12.46
C PHE A 36 3.05 -21.48 11.59
N GLN A 37 2.53 -21.17 10.40
CA GLN A 37 3.17 -20.29 9.43
C GLN A 37 2.21 -19.16 9.04
N ALA A 38 2.75 -17.95 8.97
CA ALA A 38 2.02 -16.76 8.56
C ALA A 38 2.79 -15.96 7.51
N VAL A 39 2.05 -15.29 6.63
CA VAL A 39 2.57 -14.32 5.65
C VAL A 39 1.91 -12.97 5.92
N TYR A 40 2.71 -11.92 5.86
CA TYR A 40 2.23 -10.55 6.01
C TYR A 40 3.04 -9.61 5.15
N THR A 41 2.43 -8.49 4.77
CA THR A 41 3.09 -7.39 4.07
C THR A 41 3.09 -6.14 4.94
N ALA A 42 4.17 -5.39 4.94
CA ALA A 42 4.26 -4.13 5.67
C ALA A 42 4.92 -3.06 4.81
N GLY A 43 4.47 -1.81 4.97
CA GLY A 43 5.12 -0.64 4.36
C GLY A 43 6.34 -0.14 5.13
N VAL A 44 6.72 -0.84 6.21
CA VAL A 44 7.89 -0.54 7.05
C VAL A 44 8.87 -1.71 7.01
N VAL A 45 10.16 -1.43 7.18
CA VAL A 45 11.18 -2.47 7.23
C VAL A 45 11.04 -3.25 8.54
N LEU A 46 10.83 -4.55 8.42
CA LEU A 46 10.83 -5.51 9.53
C LEU A 46 12.06 -6.43 9.40
N PRO A 47 12.52 -7.05 10.50
CA PRO A 47 13.64 -7.99 10.42
C PRO A 47 13.34 -9.15 9.47
N LYS A 48 14.30 -9.46 8.58
CA LYS A 48 14.26 -10.59 7.63
C LYS A 48 13.06 -10.57 6.66
N PRO A 49 12.93 -9.57 5.77
CA PRO A 49 11.95 -9.61 4.71
C PRO A 49 12.30 -10.71 3.70
N VAL A 50 11.30 -11.44 3.20
CA VAL A 50 11.48 -12.42 2.12
C VAL A 50 11.69 -11.72 0.78
N SER A 51 10.94 -10.65 0.52
CA SER A 51 11.03 -9.84 -0.69
C SER A 51 10.64 -8.39 -0.39
N THR A 52 11.10 -7.47 -1.24
CA THR A 52 10.71 -6.06 -1.21
C THR A 52 10.25 -5.65 -2.60
N CYS A 53 9.05 -5.06 -2.69
CA CYS A 53 8.45 -4.63 -3.95
C CYS A 53 8.19 -3.13 -3.91
N ARG A 54 8.30 -2.46 -5.07
CA ARG A 54 8.03 -1.02 -5.21
C ARG A 54 6.69 -0.81 -5.90
N TYR A 55 5.84 0.03 -5.30
CA TYR A 55 4.61 0.47 -5.96
C TYR A 55 4.95 1.42 -7.12
N TRP A 56 4.29 1.20 -8.25
CA TRP A 56 4.35 2.08 -9.42
C TRP A 56 3.00 2.78 -9.59
N HIS A 57 3.02 4.07 -9.92
CA HIS A 57 1.82 4.88 -10.09
C HIS A 57 1.70 5.36 -11.53
N ARG A 58 0.51 5.22 -12.12
CA ARG A 58 0.14 5.83 -13.40
C ARG A 58 -0.93 6.88 -13.17
N SER A 59 -0.61 8.13 -13.46
CA SER A 59 -1.52 9.26 -13.25
C SER A 59 -2.67 9.25 -14.26
N LEU A 60 -3.87 8.86 -13.83
CA LEU A 60 -5.07 8.91 -14.67
C LEU A 60 -5.71 10.31 -14.68
N ASN A 61 -5.66 11.01 -13.56
CA ASN A 61 -6.14 12.39 -13.42
C ASN A 61 -5.06 13.28 -12.80
N PRO A 62 -4.08 13.75 -13.60
CA PRO A 62 -2.96 14.55 -13.09
C PRO A 62 -3.41 15.84 -12.37
N ARG A 63 -4.50 16.48 -12.80
CA ARG A 63 -5.03 17.70 -12.17
C ARG A 63 -5.40 17.47 -10.71
N LYS A 64 -6.21 16.45 -10.45
CA LYS A 64 -6.63 16.12 -9.09
C LYS A 64 -5.44 15.67 -8.22
N LEU A 65 -4.51 14.90 -8.79
CA LEU A 65 -3.36 14.37 -8.06
C LEU A 65 -2.39 15.48 -7.59
N VAL A 66 -2.24 16.54 -8.38
CA VAL A 66 -1.45 17.72 -7.99
C VAL A 66 -2.19 18.54 -6.94
N GLU A 67 -3.50 18.73 -7.09
CA GLU A 67 -4.34 19.47 -6.14
C GLU A 67 -4.31 18.88 -4.72
N VAL A 68 -4.44 17.55 -4.61
CA VAL A 68 -4.39 16.84 -3.31
C VAL A 68 -2.96 16.57 -2.81
N LYS A 69 -1.94 17.07 -3.51
CA LYS A 69 -0.51 16.89 -3.19
C LYS A 69 -0.04 15.43 -3.16
N PHE A 70 -0.69 14.55 -3.92
CA PHE A 70 -0.23 13.17 -4.10
C PHE A 70 0.95 13.10 -5.09
N SER A 71 0.99 13.96 -6.10
CA SER A 71 2.07 14.05 -7.09
C SER A 71 2.46 15.49 -7.35
N HIS A 72 3.70 15.72 -7.77
CA HIS A 72 4.24 17.05 -8.07
C HIS A 72 4.55 17.21 -9.56
N LEU A 73 4.48 18.46 -10.05
CA LEU A 73 4.95 18.81 -11.38
C LEU A 73 6.49 18.79 -11.37
N SER A 74 7.10 18.16 -12.37
CA SER A 74 8.55 18.21 -12.54
C SER A 74 9.00 19.60 -13.02
N ARG A 75 10.30 19.89 -12.89
CA ARG A 75 10.89 21.15 -13.35
C ARG A 75 10.52 21.38 -14.82
N ASN A 76 10.04 22.58 -15.14
CA ASN A 76 9.64 23.00 -16.49
C ASN A 76 8.42 22.26 -17.09
N MET A 77 7.61 21.55 -16.28
CA MET A 77 6.35 20.97 -16.72
C MET A 77 5.15 21.83 -16.32
N THR A 78 4.27 22.12 -17.28
CA THR A 78 2.95 22.70 -17.00
C THR A 78 1.93 21.61 -16.76
N LEU A 79 0.84 21.95 -16.07
CA LEU A 79 -0.25 21.02 -15.82
C LEU A 79 -0.88 20.52 -17.14
N GLN A 80 -1.07 21.42 -18.10
CA GLN A 80 -1.60 21.07 -19.43
C GLN A 80 -0.71 20.07 -20.16
N ARG A 81 0.62 20.26 -20.12
CA ARG A 81 1.58 19.33 -20.75
C ARG A 81 1.54 17.95 -20.08
N THR A 82 1.40 17.93 -18.75
CA THR A 82 1.29 16.69 -17.97
C THR A 82 -0.02 15.94 -18.29
N MET A 83 -1.13 16.66 -18.42
CA MET A 83 -2.41 16.07 -18.84
C MET A 83 -2.36 15.49 -20.24
N LYS A 84 -1.70 16.19 -21.19
CA LYS A 84 -1.51 15.67 -22.55
C LYS A 84 -0.63 14.42 -22.56
N LEU A 85 0.43 14.39 -21.75
CA LEU A 85 1.35 13.25 -21.65
C LEU A 85 0.66 11.98 -21.12
N TYR A 86 -0.21 12.12 -20.12
CA TYR A 86 -0.93 10.98 -19.51
C TYR A 86 -2.31 10.71 -20.13
N ARG A 87 -2.63 11.33 -21.27
CA ARG A 87 -3.92 11.13 -21.94
C ARG A 87 -4.09 9.67 -22.37
N LEU A 88 -5.27 9.12 -22.10
CA LEU A 88 -5.67 7.79 -22.53
C LEU A 88 -6.70 7.89 -23.67
N PRO A 89 -6.85 6.83 -24.49
CA PRO A 89 -7.99 6.71 -25.40
C PRO A 89 -9.31 6.62 -24.63
N ASP A 90 -10.37 7.21 -25.20
CA ASP A 90 -11.71 7.20 -24.59
C ASP A 90 -12.44 5.85 -24.78
N VAL A 91 -12.00 5.07 -25.77
CA VAL A 91 -12.52 3.74 -26.08
C VAL A 91 -11.47 2.67 -25.83
N ARG A 92 -11.93 1.50 -25.37
CA ARG A 92 -11.06 0.31 -25.28
C ARG A 92 -10.72 -0.15 -26.68
N PHE A 93 -9.44 -0.07 -27.05
CA PHE A 93 -8.91 -0.88 -28.14
C PHE A 93 -8.81 -2.32 -27.63
N ILE A 94 -9.82 -3.13 -27.91
CA ILE A 94 -9.68 -4.59 -27.81
C ILE A 94 -8.84 -4.98 -29.02
N ILE A 95 -7.60 -5.36 -28.77
CA ILE A 95 -6.76 -6.03 -29.76
C ILE A 95 -7.29 -7.46 -29.80
N VAL A 96 -8.10 -7.76 -30.82
CA VAL A 96 -8.46 -9.14 -31.19
C VAL A 96 -7.42 -9.61 -32.20
#